data_AF-A0A1W2EED1-F1
#
_entry.id   AF-A0A1W2EED1-F1
#
_cell.length_a   1.000
_cell.length_b   1.000
_cell.length_c   1.000
_cell.angle_alpha   90.00
_cell.angle_beta   90.00
_cell.angle_gamma   90.00
#
_symmetry.space_group_name_H-M   'P 1'
#
loop_
_entity.id
_entity.type
_entity.pdbx_description
1 polymer ?
#
loop_
_entity_poly.entity_id
_entity_poly.type
_entity_poly.pdbx_seq_one_letter_code
_entity_poly.pdbx_strand_id
1 'polypeptide(L)'
;MGIPAWVWFTVAAVAGVAGFALLATDRAQRTARNRERRRWAALRGWQFEETDHVLPTRWEAGAIAYYGTGLARDVVAGSTFTADGRRQVYVLDHETGGKVNSVLVGVRCRRALSVVIELWLSTVPFQRDDDKKPMPDMLGPVGSRYAFVTDVPAARKIITPDLIDAAEEIGGDVTVVWMENDWVLAAAPPNSSPARLERLLRDVGELADVIDPFDPDPSEREEPVAEEDEGGEVYRPSFGRKQP
;
A
#
# COMPACT_ATOMS: atom_id res chain seq x y z
N MET A 1 -19.02 42.92 -42.19
CA MET A 1 -19.85 41.74 -42.53
C MET A 1 -19.79 40.78 -41.36
N GLY A 2 -20.90 40.52 -40.68
CA GLY A 2 -20.95 39.60 -39.53
C GLY A 2 -20.96 38.14 -39.98
N ILE A 3 -20.41 37.25 -39.15
CA ILE A 3 -20.45 35.81 -39.40
C ILE A 3 -21.92 35.34 -39.42
N PRO A 4 -22.38 34.65 -40.47
CA PRO A 4 -23.76 34.18 -40.56
C PRO A 4 -24.14 33.23 -39.42
N ALA A 5 -25.36 33.33 -38.90
CA ALA A 5 -25.84 32.51 -37.78
C ALA A 5 -25.72 30.99 -38.02
N TRP A 6 -25.91 30.52 -39.27
CA TRP A 6 -25.78 29.11 -39.61
C TRP A 6 -24.37 28.56 -39.36
N VAL A 7 -23.32 29.38 -39.47
CA VAL A 7 -21.94 28.97 -39.16
C VAL A 7 -21.83 28.64 -37.68
N TRP A 8 -22.42 29.45 -36.81
CA TRP A 8 -22.45 29.19 -35.36
C TRP A 8 -23.23 27.93 -35.02
N PHE A 9 -24.36 27.65 -35.68
CA PHE A 9 -25.09 26.40 -35.50
C PHE A 9 -24.29 25.18 -35.94
N THR A 10 -23.57 25.26 -37.06
CA THR A 10 -22.68 24.17 -37.52
C THR A 10 -21.56 23.93 -36.52
N VAL A 11 -20.91 24.98 -36.03
CA VAL A 11 -19.85 24.86 -35.00
C VAL A 11 -20.41 24.24 -33.73
N ALA A 12 -21.59 24.68 -33.26
CA ALA A 12 -22.23 24.13 -32.08
C ALA A 12 -22.63 22.65 -32.27
N ALA A 13 -23.14 22.28 -33.44
CA ALA A 13 -23.48 20.88 -33.76
C ALA A 13 -22.24 19.97 -33.76
N VAL A 14 -21.14 20.42 -34.40
CA VAL A 14 -19.88 19.67 -34.42
C VAL A 14 -19.30 19.54 -33.01
N ALA A 15 -19.27 20.63 -32.24
CA ALA A 15 -18.82 20.62 -30.85
C ALA A 15 -19.70 19.69 -29.97
N GLY A 16 -21.01 19.70 -30.18
CA GLY A 16 -21.96 18.84 -29.48
C GLY A 16 -21.74 17.35 -29.78
N VAL A 17 -21.55 16.98 -31.05
CA VAL A 17 -21.24 15.60 -31.45
C VAL A 17 -19.88 15.15 -30.88
N ALA A 18 -18.86 16.00 -30.95
CA ALA A 18 -17.55 15.71 -30.39
C ALA A 18 -17.61 15.52 -28.87
N GLY A 19 -18.30 16.42 -28.15
CA GLY A 19 -18.50 16.32 -26.71
C GLY A 19 -19.26 15.05 -26.31
N PHE A 20 -20.34 14.71 -27.03
CA PHE A 20 -21.07 13.48 -26.80
C PHE A 20 -20.21 12.23 -27.02
N ALA A 21 -19.43 12.19 -28.10
CA ALA A 21 -18.53 11.08 -28.37
C ALA A 21 -17.48 10.89 -27.27
N LEU A 22 -16.89 11.99 -26.76
CA LEU A 22 -15.94 11.95 -25.65
C LEU A 22 -16.58 11.39 -24.36
N LEU A 23 -17.78 11.87 -24.01
CA LEU A 23 -18.50 11.38 -22.84
C LEU A 23 -18.89 9.91 -22.95
N ALA A 24 -19.33 9.47 -24.14
CA ALA A 24 -19.65 8.07 -24.38
C ALA A 24 -18.41 7.18 -24.23
N THR A 25 -17.26 7.64 -24.73
CA THR A 25 -15.99 6.92 -24.63
C THR A 25 -15.50 6.82 -23.19
N ASP A 26 -15.52 7.92 -22.43
CA ASP A 26 -15.16 7.94 -21.00
C ASP A 26 -16.06 6.98 -20.20
N ARG A 27 -17.38 7.04 -20.42
CA ARG A 27 -18.33 6.14 -19.78
C ARG A 27 -18.06 4.67 -20.11
N ALA A 28 -17.76 4.36 -21.36
CA ALA A 28 -17.43 3.00 -21.79
C ALA A 28 -16.15 2.48 -21.11
N GLN A 29 -15.11 3.31 -21.02
CA GLN A 29 -13.85 2.98 -20.36
C GLN A 29 -14.05 2.73 -18.86
N ARG A 30 -14.75 3.62 -18.14
CA ARG A 30 -15.08 3.43 -16.72
C ARG A 30 -15.84 2.12 -16.48
N THR A 31 -16.84 1.83 -17.32
CA THR A 31 -17.63 0.59 -17.19
C THR A 31 -16.78 -0.65 -17.47
N ALA A 32 -15.88 -0.60 -18.45
CA ALA A 32 -14.97 -1.72 -18.74
C ALA A 32 -14.01 -1.99 -17.57
N ARG A 33 -13.42 -0.94 -17.00
CA ARG A 33 -12.53 -1.03 -15.84
C ARG A 33 -13.23 -1.58 -14.61
N ASN A 34 -14.42 -1.09 -14.29
CA ASN A 34 -15.25 -1.61 -13.20
C ASN A 34 -15.52 -3.12 -13.36
N ARG A 35 -15.89 -3.58 -14.58
CA ARG A 35 -16.09 -5.01 -14.86
C ARG A 35 -14.79 -5.82 -14.73
N GLU A 36 -13.66 -5.25 -15.12
CA GLU A 36 -12.35 -5.90 -14.96
C GLU A 36 -11.98 -6.04 -13.48
N ARG A 37 -12.08 -4.95 -12.71
CA ARG A 37 -11.82 -4.93 -11.26
C ARG A 37 -12.71 -5.92 -10.50
N ARG A 38 -14.02 -5.93 -10.80
CA ARG A 38 -14.98 -6.87 -10.21
C ARG A 38 -14.63 -8.33 -10.52
N ARG A 39 -14.26 -8.64 -11.77
CA ARG A 39 -13.85 -10.00 -12.17
C ARG A 39 -12.56 -10.42 -11.48
N TRP A 40 -11.58 -9.52 -11.42
CA TRP A 40 -10.32 -9.75 -10.73
C TRP A 40 -10.54 -10.06 -9.24
N ALA A 41 -11.36 -9.27 -8.54
CA ALA A 41 -11.71 -9.53 -7.14
C ALA A 41 -12.39 -10.90 -6.97
N ALA A 42 -13.37 -11.22 -7.84
CA ALA A 42 -14.07 -12.50 -7.79
C ALA A 42 -13.13 -13.70 -7.99
N LEU A 43 -12.16 -13.61 -8.89
CA LEU A 43 -11.15 -14.67 -9.12
C LEU A 43 -10.27 -14.93 -7.88
N ARG A 44 -10.06 -13.91 -7.05
CA ARG A 44 -9.30 -14.00 -5.79
C ARG A 44 -10.17 -14.39 -4.59
N GLY A 45 -11.49 -14.49 -4.76
CA GLY A 45 -12.43 -14.62 -3.65
C GLY A 45 -12.48 -13.37 -2.76
N TRP A 46 -12.13 -12.20 -3.32
CA TRP A 46 -12.17 -10.92 -2.64
C TRP A 46 -13.49 -10.20 -2.86
N GLN A 47 -13.81 -9.27 -1.97
CA GLN A 47 -15.02 -8.47 -2.04
C GLN A 47 -14.81 -7.28 -2.97
N PHE A 48 -15.87 -6.91 -3.69
CA PHE A 48 -15.89 -5.77 -4.59
C PHE A 48 -17.07 -4.87 -4.25
N GLU A 49 -16.81 -3.58 -4.12
CA GLU A 49 -17.80 -2.54 -3.91
C GLU A 49 -17.58 -1.40 -4.90
N GLU A 50 -18.64 -0.89 -5.52
CA GLU A 50 -18.50 0.13 -6.56
C GLU A 50 -18.05 1.47 -5.99
N THR A 51 -18.45 1.80 -4.75
CA THR A 51 -18.18 3.11 -4.14
C THR A 51 -18.18 3.00 -2.63
N ASP A 52 -17.17 3.58 -1.99
CA ASP A 52 -17.08 3.72 -0.54
C ASP A 52 -16.70 5.18 -0.19
N HIS A 53 -17.49 5.79 0.69
CA HIS A 53 -17.30 7.17 1.14
C HIS A 53 -16.47 7.29 2.42
N VAL A 54 -16.34 6.19 3.17
CA VAL A 54 -15.75 6.15 4.51
C VAL A 54 -14.32 5.64 4.45
N LEU A 55 -13.99 4.70 3.56
CA LEU A 55 -12.67 4.10 3.50
C LEU A 55 -11.53 5.14 3.37
N PRO A 56 -11.59 6.14 2.46
CA PRO A 56 -10.54 7.16 2.36
C PRO A 56 -10.38 8.02 3.61
N THR A 57 -11.39 8.12 4.47
CA THR A 57 -11.33 8.93 5.70
C THR A 57 -10.51 8.27 6.80
N ARG A 58 -10.01 7.06 6.59
CA ARG A 58 -9.12 6.34 7.54
C ARG A 58 -7.66 6.75 7.41
N TRP A 59 -7.33 7.49 6.37
CA TRP A 59 -5.98 7.87 5.97
C TRP A 59 -5.92 9.39 5.85
N GLU A 60 -4.80 9.98 6.24
CA GLU A 60 -4.66 11.43 6.26
C GLU A 60 -3.43 11.95 5.52
N ALA A 61 -2.47 11.06 5.22
CA ALA A 61 -1.18 11.34 4.63
C ALA A 61 -1.08 11.01 3.12
N GLY A 62 0.10 11.22 2.55
CA GLY A 62 0.45 10.82 1.18
C GLY A 62 -0.51 11.35 0.13
N ALA A 63 -1.05 10.44 -0.70
CA ALA A 63 -1.97 10.80 -1.78
C ALA A 63 -3.28 11.41 -1.25
N ILE A 64 -3.73 11.05 -0.05
CA ILE A 64 -4.94 11.61 0.57
C ILE A 64 -4.72 13.06 0.99
N ALA A 65 -3.56 13.38 1.58
CA ALA A 65 -3.21 14.77 1.87
C ALA A 65 -3.04 15.60 0.61
N TYR A 66 -2.48 15.02 -0.45
CA TYR A 66 -2.14 15.72 -1.69
C TYR A 66 -3.35 16.00 -2.58
N TYR A 67 -4.21 15.01 -2.82
CA TYR A 67 -5.40 15.17 -3.67
C TYR A 67 -6.67 15.52 -2.88
N GLY A 68 -6.62 15.50 -1.54
CA GLY A 68 -7.80 15.57 -0.67
C GLY A 68 -8.47 14.21 -0.46
N THR A 69 -9.32 14.10 0.56
CA THR A 69 -9.95 12.83 0.98
C THR A 69 -10.73 12.14 -0.13
N GLY A 70 -11.50 12.88 -0.93
CA GLY A 70 -12.17 12.34 -2.11
C GLY A 70 -13.13 11.18 -1.81
N LEU A 71 -13.31 10.31 -2.80
CA LEU A 71 -14.16 9.12 -2.77
C LEU A 71 -13.37 7.90 -3.21
N ALA A 72 -13.70 6.72 -2.66
CA ALA A 72 -13.19 5.46 -3.17
C ALA A 72 -14.17 4.89 -4.21
N ARG A 73 -13.66 4.54 -5.39
CA ARG A 73 -14.39 3.85 -6.45
C ARG A 73 -13.76 2.48 -6.73
N ASP A 74 -14.54 1.57 -7.28
CA ASP A 74 -14.05 0.26 -7.73
C ASP A 74 -13.22 -0.45 -6.63
N VAL A 75 -13.74 -0.42 -5.40
CA VAL A 75 -13.06 -0.85 -4.18
C VAL A 75 -13.00 -2.36 -4.12
N VAL A 76 -11.81 -2.87 -3.83
CA VAL A 76 -11.54 -4.29 -3.61
C VAL A 76 -11.00 -4.47 -2.21
N ALA A 77 -11.68 -5.30 -1.43
CA ALA A 77 -11.29 -5.67 -0.08
C ALA A 77 -10.94 -7.16 -0.02
N GLY A 78 -9.75 -7.47 0.47
CA GLY A 78 -9.27 -8.84 0.47
C GLY A 78 -8.19 -9.10 1.50
N SER A 79 -7.42 -10.16 1.24
CA SER A 79 -6.23 -10.49 2.01
C SER A 79 -5.13 -11.00 1.10
N THR A 80 -3.89 -10.60 1.35
CA THR A 80 -2.70 -11.17 0.70
C THR A 80 -1.88 -11.97 1.70
N PHE A 81 -1.09 -12.92 1.21
CA PHE A 81 -0.08 -13.59 2.02
C PHE A 81 1.22 -12.80 1.93
N THR A 82 1.78 -12.46 3.08
CA THR A 82 3.13 -11.94 3.25
C THR A 82 3.96 -12.96 4.03
N ALA A 83 5.25 -12.71 4.28
CA ALA A 83 6.12 -13.63 5.03
C ALA A 83 5.52 -13.98 6.41
N ASP A 84 4.80 -13.04 7.01
CA ASP A 84 4.26 -13.15 8.37
C ASP A 84 2.80 -13.65 8.43
N GLY A 85 2.23 -14.07 7.29
CA GLY A 85 0.87 -14.60 7.21
C GLY A 85 -0.11 -13.75 6.40
N ARG A 86 -1.41 -13.86 6.69
CA ARG A 86 -2.45 -13.15 5.94
C ARG A 86 -2.61 -11.72 6.45
N ARG A 87 -2.38 -10.74 5.59
CA ARG A 87 -2.65 -9.31 5.87
C ARG A 87 -3.87 -8.84 5.10
N GLN A 88 -4.68 -7.98 5.72
CA GLN A 88 -5.82 -7.34 5.07
C GLN A 88 -5.31 -6.36 4.01
N VAL A 89 -5.95 -6.33 2.84
CA VAL A 89 -5.60 -5.43 1.75
C VAL A 89 -6.81 -4.69 1.20
N TYR A 90 -6.58 -3.46 0.75
CA TYR A 90 -7.52 -2.69 -0.05
C TYR A 90 -6.88 -2.25 -1.35
N VAL A 91 -7.65 -2.26 -2.42
CA VAL A 91 -7.32 -1.57 -3.68
C VAL A 91 -8.52 -0.72 -4.08
N LEU A 92 -8.31 0.55 -4.36
CA LEU A 92 -9.39 1.46 -4.73
C LEU A 92 -8.91 2.53 -5.71
N ASP A 93 -9.81 2.97 -6.57
CA ASP A 93 -9.58 4.12 -7.42
C ASP A 93 -9.96 5.39 -6.63
N HIS A 94 -8.99 6.27 -6.38
CA HIS A 94 -9.18 7.50 -5.59
C HIS A 94 -9.66 8.64 -6.47
N GLU A 95 -10.92 9.04 -6.26
CA GLU A 95 -11.62 10.05 -7.04
C GLU A 95 -11.76 11.35 -6.26
N THR A 96 -11.18 12.44 -6.78
CA THR A 96 -11.45 13.81 -6.30
C THR A 96 -11.86 14.69 -7.48
N GLY A 97 -12.88 15.53 -7.29
CA GLY A 97 -13.37 16.42 -8.34
C GLY A 97 -13.95 15.68 -9.56
N GLY A 98 -14.46 14.46 -9.38
CA GLY A 98 -15.03 13.63 -10.45
C GLY A 98 -14.00 12.94 -11.37
N LYS A 99 -12.71 13.01 -11.03
CA LYS A 99 -11.61 12.38 -11.73
C LYS A 99 -10.86 11.43 -10.81
N VAL A 100 -10.54 10.23 -11.32
CA VAL A 100 -9.61 9.31 -10.65
C VAL A 100 -8.19 9.82 -10.79
N ASN A 101 -7.58 10.20 -9.66
CA ASN A 101 -6.24 10.78 -9.61
C ASN A 101 -5.15 9.73 -9.41
N SER A 102 -5.48 8.64 -8.71
CA SER A 102 -4.59 7.52 -8.47
C SER A 102 -5.38 6.23 -8.17
N VAL A 103 -4.72 5.09 -8.22
CA VAL A 103 -5.21 3.84 -7.65
C VAL A 103 -4.44 3.56 -6.38
N LEU A 104 -5.11 3.59 -5.23
CA LEU A 104 -4.48 3.30 -3.95
C LEU A 104 -4.47 1.80 -3.70
N VAL A 105 -3.33 1.32 -3.24
CA VAL A 105 -3.14 -0.03 -2.72
C VAL A 105 -2.71 0.11 -1.26
N GLY A 106 -3.40 -0.57 -0.36
CA GLY A 106 -3.09 -0.56 1.07
C GLY A 106 -2.95 -1.97 1.61
N VAL A 107 -1.90 -2.21 2.39
CA VAL A 107 -1.67 -3.43 3.16
C VAL A 107 -1.66 -3.06 4.63
N ARG A 108 -2.45 -3.78 5.43
CA ARG A 108 -2.56 -3.54 6.87
C ARG A 108 -1.44 -4.27 7.62
N CYS A 109 -0.72 -3.55 8.45
CA CYS A 109 0.20 -4.08 9.45
C CYS A 109 -0.54 -4.51 10.72
N ARG A 110 0.12 -5.27 11.58
CA ARG A 110 -0.41 -5.67 12.90
C ARG A 110 -0.19 -4.58 13.94
N ARG A 111 0.95 -3.90 13.87
CA ARG A 111 1.33 -2.82 14.77
C ARG A 111 1.11 -1.46 14.09
N ALA A 112 0.61 -0.51 14.87
CA ALA A 112 0.53 0.87 14.43
C ALA A 112 1.88 1.57 14.60
N LEU A 113 2.29 2.32 13.58
CA LEU A 113 3.43 3.21 13.60
C LEU A 113 3.10 4.50 14.33
N SER A 114 4.05 5.00 15.11
CA SER A 114 3.94 6.29 15.80
C SER A 114 4.33 7.48 14.93
N VAL A 115 4.80 7.24 13.71
CA VAL A 115 5.32 8.24 12.78
C VAL A 115 4.73 8.02 11.41
N VAL A 116 4.37 9.11 10.73
CA VAL A 116 4.03 9.07 9.30
C VAL A 116 5.30 9.25 8.51
N ILE A 117 5.50 8.38 7.52
CA ILE A 117 6.60 8.45 6.57
C ILE A 117 5.98 8.49 5.18
N GLU A 118 6.41 9.43 4.34
CA GLU A 118 5.99 9.53 2.94
C GLU A 118 7.21 9.49 2.04
N LEU A 119 7.24 8.53 1.12
CA LEU A 119 8.30 8.32 0.14
C LEU A 119 7.78 8.75 -1.23
N TRP A 120 8.06 10.00 -1.60
CA TRP A 120 7.63 10.58 -2.87
C TRP A 120 8.64 10.30 -3.97
N LEU A 121 8.15 9.87 -5.13
CA LEU A 121 8.98 9.72 -6.31
C LEU A 121 9.57 11.08 -6.71
N SER A 122 10.88 11.12 -6.98
CA SER A 122 11.62 12.35 -7.25
C SER A 122 11.12 13.15 -8.47
N THR A 123 10.42 12.50 -9.39
CA THR A 123 9.84 13.14 -10.59
C THR A 123 8.46 13.76 -10.34
N VAL A 124 7.84 13.51 -9.19
CA VAL A 124 6.51 14.01 -8.86
C VAL A 124 6.62 15.36 -8.13
N PRO A 125 5.94 16.41 -8.59
CA PRO A 125 5.82 17.66 -7.83
C PRO A 125 5.07 17.40 -6.54
N PHE A 126 5.77 17.30 -5.42
CA PHE A 126 5.17 16.99 -4.12
C PHE A 126 4.71 18.24 -3.37
N GLN A 127 4.90 19.46 -3.86
CA GLN A 127 4.45 20.67 -3.14
C GLN A 127 2.93 20.63 -2.91
N ARG A 128 2.51 20.79 -1.65
CA ARG A 128 1.10 20.92 -1.26
C ARG A 128 0.77 22.41 -1.23
N ASP A 129 -0.25 22.81 -1.99
CA ASP A 129 -0.75 24.19 -2.03
C ASP A 129 -1.70 24.51 -0.85
N ASP A 130 -1.90 23.57 0.09
CA ASP A 130 -2.80 23.73 1.24
C ASP A 130 -2.02 24.08 2.51
N ASP A 131 -2.11 25.34 2.94
CA ASP A 131 -1.54 25.86 4.19
C ASP A 131 -1.99 25.06 5.43
N LYS A 132 -3.13 24.35 5.37
CA LYS A 132 -3.65 23.56 6.49
C LYS A 132 -3.04 22.17 6.59
N LYS A 133 -2.47 21.64 5.51
CA LYS A 133 -1.80 20.34 5.47
C LYS A 133 -0.43 20.49 4.82
N PRO A 134 0.52 21.19 5.47
CA PRO A 134 1.86 21.36 4.93
C PRO A 134 2.53 19.99 4.74
N MET A 135 3.56 19.96 3.89
CA MET A 135 4.42 18.79 3.78
C MET A 135 5.10 18.52 5.13
N PRO A 136 5.26 17.26 5.57
CA PRO A 136 6.06 16.93 6.74
C PRO A 136 7.55 17.31 6.56
N ASP A 137 8.36 17.10 7.60
CA ASP A 137 9.79 17.44 7.56
C ASP A 137 10.54 16.57 6.54
N MET A 138 11.33 17.19 5.67
CA MET A 138 12.15 16.47 4.71
C MET A 138 13.32 15.80 5.43
N LEU A 139 13.38 14.47 5.35
CA LEU A 139 14.49 13.69 5.89
C LEU A 139 15.66 13.61 4.89
N GLY A 140 15.35 13.45 3.60
CA GLY A 140 16.33 13.29 2.52
C GLY A 140 15.97 12.18 1.52
N PRO A 141 16.91 11.80 0.64
CA PRO A 141 16.70 10.75 -0.34
C PRO A 141 16.67 9.35 0.32
N VAL A 142 15.79 8.49 -0.20
CA VAL A 142 15.59 7.07 0.14
C VAL A 142 15.42 6.34 -1.19
N GLY A 143 16.51 5.75 -1.70
CA GLY A 143 16.54 5.19 -3.06
C GLY A 143 16.23 6.25 -4.12
N SER A 144 15.30 5.93 -5.02
CA SER A 144 14.76 6.84 -6.06
C SER A 144 13.74 7.87 -5.56
N ARG A 145 13.44 7.86 -4.26
CA ARG A 145 12.39 8.67 -3.61
C ARG A 145 12.96 9.67 -2.60
N TYR A 146 12.17 10.67 -2.25
CA TYR A 146 12.43 11.58 -1.14
C TYR A 146 11.50 11.28 0.03
N ALA A 147 12.07 11.18 1.22
CA ALA A 147 11.35 10.92 2.45
C ALA A 147 10.93 12.22 3.16
N PHE A 148 9.66 12.27 3.52
CA PHE A 148 9.05 13.29 4.39
C PHE A 148 8.43 12.60 5.59
N VAL A 149 8.65 13.14 6.78
CA VAL A 149 8.33 12.46 8.04
C VAL A 149 7.75 13.41 9.07
N THR A 150 6.84 12.94 9.92
CA THR A 150 6.28 13.76 11.01
C THR A 150 7.19 13.82 12.24
N ASP A 151 8.12 12.87 12.37
CA ASP A 151 9.11 12.80 13.45
C ASP A 151 10.41 12.21 12.90
N VAL A 152 11.43 13.06 12.76
CA VAL A 152 12.74 12.68 12.22
C VAL A 152 13.44 11.62 13.08
N PRO A 153 13.62 11.79 14.40
CA PRO A 153 14.17 10.75 15.26
C PRO A 153 13.48 9.39 15.18
N ALA A 154 12.14 9.35 15.14
CA ALA A 154 11.38 8.11 15.03
C ALA A 154 11.56 7.48 13.65
N ALA A 155 11.46 8.26 12.58
CA ALA A 155 11.59 7.75 11.22
C ALA A 155 12.99 7.19 10.93
N ARG A 156 14.05 7.78 11.47
CA ARG A 156 15.43 7.26 11.30
C ARG A 156 15.63 5.85 11.87
N LYS A 157 14.79 5.40 12.80
CA LYS A 157 14.83 4.03 13.34
C LYS A 157 14.13 3.03 12.43
N ILE A 158 13.17 3.50 11.63
CA ILE A 158 12.35 2.67 10.74
C ILE A 158 12.99 2.57 9.35
N ILE A 159 13.61 3.65 8.85
CA ILE A 159 14.24 3.68 7.54
C ILE A 159 15.59 2.95 7.61
N THR A 160 15.52 1.63 7.45
CA THR A 160 16.65 0.70 7.37
C THR A 160 17.09 0.48 5.92
N PRO A 161 18.28 -0.12 5.68
CA PRO A 161 18.68 -0.57 4.34
C PRO A 161 17.64 -1.48 3.69
N ASP A 162 17.10 -2.45 4.42
CA ASP A 162 16.06 -3.36 3.90
C ASP A 162 14.80 -2.62 3.46
N LEU A 163 14.42 -1.55 4.18
CA LEU A 163 13.29 -0.70 3.80
C LEU A 163 13.59 0.08 2.52
N ILE A 164 14.81 0.59 2.37
CA ILE A 164 15.25 1.29 1.17
C ILE A 164 15.19 0.35 -0.04
N ASP A 165 15.70 -0.87 0.10
CA ASP A 165 15.73 -1.87 -0.96
C ASP A 165 14.29 -2.28 -1.35
N ALA A 166 13.43 -2.60 -0.38
CA ALA A 166 12.02 -2.92 -0.63
C ALA A 166 11.26 -1.74 -1.26
N ALA A 167 11.56 -0.50 -0.86
CA ALA A 167 10.95 0.68 -1.45
C ALA A 167 11.38 0.91 -2.91
N GLU A 168 12.58 0.49 -3.30
CA GLU A 168 13.06 0.62 -4.68
C GLU A 168 12.34 -0.34 -5.64
N GLU A 169 12.04 -1.57 -5.18
CA GLU A 169 11.30 -2.59 -5.95
C GLU A 169 9.87 -2.18 -6.33
N ILE A 170 9.27 -1.24 -5.59
CA ILE A 170 7.91 -0.74 -5.87
C ILE A 170 7.80 -0.13 -7.28
N GLY A 171 8.90 0.37 -7.85
CA GLY A 171 8.96 0.84 -9.24
C GLY A 171 8.62 2.31 -9.46
N GLY A 172 9.10 2.88 -10.56
CA GLY A 172 9.08 4.33 -10.85
C GLY A 172 7.78 4.91 -11.41
N ASP A 173 6.69 4.14 -11.47
CA ASP A 173 5.35 4.63 -11.81
C ASP A 173 4.52 4.98 -10.57
N VAL A 174 4.89 4.45 -9.40
CA VAL A 174 4.20 4.72 -8.13
C VAL A 174 4.65 6.07 -7.57
N THR A 175 3.69 6.98 -7.51
CA THR A 175 3.91 8.40 -7.19
C THR A 175 4.36 8.63 -5.75
N VAL A 176 3.70 7.95 -4.81
CA VAL A 176 4.04 8.01 -3.38
C VAL A 176 3.75 6.66 -2.73
N VAL A 177 4.64 6.28 -1.82
CA VAL A 177 4.44 5.18 -0.88
C VAL A 177 4.46 5.80 0.50
N TRP A 178 3.49 5.52 1.34
CA TRP A 178 3.47 6.10 2.68
C TRP A 178 3.03 5.09 3.72
N MET A 179 3.43 5.36 4.95
CA MET A 179 3.12 4.54 6.09
C MET A 179 2.51 5.44 7.14
N GLU A 180 1.34 5.06 7.62
CA GLU A 180 0.63 5.79 8.67
C GLU A 180 -0.19 4.79 9.47
N ASN A 181 -0.30 5.00 10.79
CA ASN A 181 -1.01 4.09 11.68
C ASN A 181 -0.57 2.64 11.43
N ASP A 182 -1.51 1.72 11.23
CA ASP A 182 -1.29 0.32 10.92
C ASP A 182 -1.36 0.01 9.41
N TRP A 183 -0.98 0.95 8.53
CA TRP A 183 -1.05 0.77 7.08
C TRP A 183 0.25 1.14 6.36
N VAL A 184 0.57 0.34 5.35
CA VAL A 184 1.49 0.70 4.27
C VAL A 184 0.67 0.87 3.00
N LEU A 185 0.79 2.03 2.37
CA LEU A 185 -0.01 2.42 1.22
C LEU A 185 0.87 2.88 0.06
N ALA A 186 0.35 2.72 -1.16
CA ALA A 186 0.98 3.18 -2.38
C ALA A 186 -0.05 3.75 -3.35
N ALA A 187 0.33 4.82 -4.07
CA ALA A 187 -0.49 5.45 -5.10
C ALA A 187 0.06 5.17 -6.50
N ALA A 188 -0.57 4.23 -7.19
CA ALA A 188 -0.28 3.90 -8.58
C ALA A 188 -1.00 4.86 -9.55
N PRO A 189 -0.56 4.95 -10.82
CA PRO A 189 -1.21 5.78 -11.82
C PRO A 189 -2.69 5.42 -12.03
N PRO A 190 -3.53 6.37 -12.45
CA PRO A 190 -4.85 6.04 -12.94
C PRO A 190 -4.80 4.96 -14.03
N ASN A 191 -5.76 4.04 -13.99
CA ASN A 191 -5.88 2.94 -14.96
C ASN A 191 -4.79 1.87 -14.88
N SER A 192 -4.09 1.73 -13.73
CA SER A 192 -3.24 0.55 -13.49
C SER A 192 -4.01 -0.75 -13.71
N SER A 193 -3.41 -1.64 -14.51
CA SER A 193 -3.99 -2.94 -14.83
C SER A 193 -4.01 -3.86 -13.60
N PRO A 194 -4.89 -4.88 -13.56
CA PRO A 194 -4.90 -5.86 -12.48
C PRO A 194 -3.53 -6.50 -12.27
N ALA A 195 -2.83 -6.88 -13.34
CA ALA A 195 -1.50 -7.47 -13.24
C ALA A 195 -0.47 -6.52 -12.61
N ARG A 196 -0.55 -5.20 -12.88
CA ARG A 196 0.34 -4.23 -12.23
C ARG A 196 0.01 -4.12 -10.73
N LEU A 197 -1.28 -4.10 -10.38
CA LEU A 197 -1.72 -3.97 -9.00
C LEU A 197 -1.43 -5.23 -8.17
N GLU A 198 -1.44 -6.41 -8.78
CA GLU A 198 -0.99 -7.63 -8.13
C GLU A 198 0.50 -7.62 -7.80
N ARG A 199 1.33 -7.05 -8.70
CA ARG A 199 2.75 -6.82 -8.39
C ARG A 199 2.88 -5.79 -7.27
N LEU A 200 2.19 -4.66 -7.38
CA LEU A 200 2.24 -3.63 -6.35
C LEU A 200 1.78 -4.13 -4.97
N LEU A 201 0.76 -4.99 -4.90
CA LEU A 201 0.35 -5.63 -3.65
C LEU A 201 1.44 -6.53 -3.05
N ARG A 202 2.26 -7.16 -3.89
CA ARG A 202 3.42 -7.94 -3.45
C ARG A 202 4.51 -6.99 -2.93
N ASP A 203 4.85 -5.97 -3.70
CA ASP A 203 5.92 -5.02 -3.37
C ASP A 203 5.58 -4.26 -2.06
N VAL A 204 4.34 -3.81 -1.91
CA VAL A 204 3.84 -3.18 -0.66
C VAL A 204 3.76 -4.20 0.48
N GLY A 205 3.47 -5.47 0.18
CA GLY A 205 3.47 -6.55 1.16
C GLY A 205 4.87 -6.81 1.73
N GLU A 206 5.89 -6.82 0.87
CA GLU A 206 7.29 -6.93 1.27
C GLU A 206 7.74 -5.75 2.13
N LEU A 207 7.36 -4.53 1.75
CA LEU A 207 7.59 -3.35 2.58
C LEU A 207 6.91 -3.46 3.96
N ALA A 208 5.70 -4.02 4.00
CA ALA A 208 4.97 -4.25 5.25
C ALA A 208 5.63 -5.31 6.14
N ASP A 209 6.30 -6.31 5.57
CA ASP A 209 7.08 -7.31 6.31
C ASP A 209 8.36 -6.70 6.90
N VAL A 210 9.03 -5.79 6.19
CA VAL A 210 10.21 -5.06 6.71
C VAL A 210 9.83 -4.17 7.90
N ILE A 211 8.66 -3.52 7.83
CA ILE A 211 8.23 -2.52 8.82
C ILE A 211 7.61 -3.18 10.07
N ASP A 212 6.87 -4.26 9.88
CA ASP A 212 6.18 -4.99 10.95
C ASP A 212 6.56 -6.48 10.90
N PRO A 213 7.84 -6.81 11.15
CA PRO A 213 8.34 -8.19 11.07
C PRO A 213 7.71 -9.07 12.15
N PHE A 214 7.51 -10.35 11.85
CA PHE A 214 7.09 -11.32 12.86
C PHE A 214 8.16 -11.48 13.94
N ASP A 215 7.81 -11.11 15.17
CA ASP A 215 8.56 -11.47 16.35
C ASP A 215 7.95 -12.78 16.88
N PRO A 216 8.59 -13.95 16.69
CA PRO A 216 8.13 -15.16 17.33
C PRO A 216 8.13 -14.92 18.83
N ASP A 217 7.04 -15.32 19.50
CA ASP A 217 6.96 -15.26 20.96
C ASP A 217 8.24 -15.93 21.51
N PRO A 218 8.99 -15.30 22.43
CA PRO A 218 10.17 -15.92 23.01
C PRO A 218 9.91 -17.32 23.61
N SER A 219 8.65 -17.69 23.91
CA SER A 219 8.27 -19.06 24.31
C SER A 219 8.30 -20.11 23.18
N GLU A 220 8.31 -19.69 21.91
CA GLU A 220 8.42 -20.58 20.73
C GLU A 220 9.87 -20.74 20.23
N ARG A 221 10.81 -19.98 20.80
CA ARG A 221 12.24 -20.28 20.66
C ARG A 221 12.47 -21.53 21.50
N GLU A 222 12.40 -22.70 20.87
CA GLU A 222 12.83 -23.96 21.46
C GLU A 222 14.14 -23.72 22.21
N GLU A 223 14.07 -23.70 23.54
CA GLU A 223 15.27 -23.72 24.36
C GLU A 223 16.04 -24.97 23.93
N PRO A 224 17.34 -24.87 23.62
CA PRO A 224 18.12 -26.06 23.34
C PRO A 224 17.96 -26.96 24.56
N VAL A 225 17.29 -28.09 24.37
CA VAL A 225 17.12 -29.13 25.38
C VAL A 225 18.53 -29.42 25.87
N ALA A 226 18.84 -28.97 27.09
CA ALA A 226 20.05 -29.39 27.76
C ALA A 226 19.94 -30.90 27.86
N GLU A 227 20.80 -31.64 27.17
CA GLU A 227 21.05 -33.04 27.49
C GLU A 227 21.44 -33.06 28.97
N GLU A 228 20.46 -33.36 29.83
CA GLU A 228 20.73 -33.79 31.18
C GLU A 228 21.55 -35.08 31.05
N ASP A 229 22.86 -34.92 31.29
CA ASP A 229 23.80 -36.01 31.54
C ASP A 229 23.28 -36.77 32.76
N GLU A 230 22.39 -37.75 32.54
CA GLU A 230 21.98 -38.74 33.52
C GLU A 230 23.20 -39.61 33.84
N GLY A 231 24.06 -39.09 34.72
CA GLY A 231 25.01 -39.84 35.52
C GLY A 231 24.27 -40.79 36.46
N GLY A 232 23.72 -41.87 35.91
CA GLY A 232 23.20 -43.00 36.65
C GLY A 232 24.35 -43.76 37.31
N GLU A 233 24.76 -43.32 38.51
CA GLU A 233 25.63 -44.10 39.39
C GLU A 233 24.91 -45.40 39.79
N VAL A 234 25.25 -46.49 39.09
CA VAL A 234 24.77 -47.83 39.41
C VAL A 234 25.38 -48.28 40.74
N TYR A 235 24.62 -48.21 41.82
CA TYR A 235 24.99 -48.80 43.11
C TYR A 235 25.17 -50.32 42.97
N ARG A 236 26.43 -50.79 43.06
CA ARG A 236 26.79 -52.21 43.18
C ARG A 236 27.10 -52.55 44.65
N PRO A 237 26.34 -53.42 45.31
CA PRO A 237 26.70 -53.88 46.64
C PRO A 237 27.91 -54.82 46.55
N SER A 238 28.96 -54.49 47.31
CA SER A 238 30.16 -55.29 47.49
C SER A 238 29.85 -56.52 48.35
N PHE A 239 29.83 -57.70 47.74
CA PHE A 239 29.87 -58.97 48.48
C PHE A 239 31.32 -59.39 48.66
N GLY A 240 31.85 -59.15 49.86
CA GLY A 240 33.14 -59.69 50.28
C GLY A 240 33.10 -61.22 50.32
N ARG A 241 33.98 -61.86 49.54
CA ARG A 241 34.36 -63.26 49.74
C ARG A 241 35.78 -63.32 50.30
N LYS A 242 35.88 -63.89 51.50
CA LYS A 242 37.11 -64.29 52.17
C LYS A 242 37.85 -65.35 51.34
N GLN A 243 39.17 -65.18 51.23
CA GLN A 243 40.14 -66.24 50.89
C GLN A 243 40.13 -67.33 52.00
N PRO A 244 40.58 -68.56 51.71
CA PRO A 244 41.99 -68.88 51.42
C PRO A 244 42.28 -69.24 49.96
#